data_AF-A0A2V9DHS2-F1
#
_entry.id   AF-A0A2V9DHS2-F1
#
_cell.length_a   1.000
_cell.length_b   1.000
_cell.length_c   1.000
_cell.angle_alpha   90.00
_cell.angle_beta   90.00
_cell.angle_gamma   90.00
#
_symmetry.space_group_name_H-M   'P 1'
#
loop_
_entity.id
_entity.type
_entity.pdbx_description
1 polymer ?
#
loop_
_entity_poly.entity_id
_entity_poly.type
_entity_poly.pdbx_seq_one_letter_code
_entity_poly.pdbx_strand_id
1 'polypeptide(L)'
;MAIPDAQDDTSWWDKLIAGLAQKQVPPPPPPQPPPVNQSAWEKSVEQARISDSLGTVHDLGLIVFNESQSYSDRPDSNEPIDTAREKMAHSVMNADQKWGAERMRNAKTALPIEPPAKALSDPTVRAAYDSSLKAAREAYLNGNDPTNGAVFSIQQPTPDRSNYVFQKGRPQGVPLSTHSGPYNNTYTKGQVPSSTAWLNTYWDK
;
A
#
# COMPACT_ATOMS: atom_id res chain seq x y z
N MET A 1 90.51 -26.86 28.95
CA MET A 1 89.22 -26.88 29.67
C MET A 1 88.41 -25.70 29.16
N ALA A 2 87.31 -25.98 28.44
CA ALA A 2 86.41 -24.96 27.89
C ALA A 2 85.24 -24.75 28.87
N ILE A 3 84.84 -23.49 29.06
CA ILE A 3 83.66 -23.10 29.85
C ILE A 3 82.44 -23.21 28.91
N PRO A 4 81.32 -23.84 29.30
CA PRO A 4 80.15 -23.91 28.45
C PRO A 4 79.38 -22.59 28.44
N ASP A 5 78.97 -22.19 27.23
CA ASP A 5 78.09 -21.06 26.92
C ASP A 5 76.79 -21.12 27.71
N ALA A 6 76.46 -20.04 28.41
CA ALA A 6 75.15 -19.81 28.98
C ALA A 6 74.18 -19.44 27.85
N GLN A 7 73.31 -20.37 27.47
CA GLN A 7 72.20 -20.07 26.57
C GLN A 7 71.20 -19.17 27.28
N ASP A 8 70.99 -18.00 26.67
CA ASP A 8 70.13 -16.91 27.09
C ASP A 8 68.64 -17.33 26.98
N ASP A 9 68.01 -17.62 28.12
CA ASP A 9 66.63 -18.13 28.24
C ASP A 9 65.59 -16.99 28.37
N THR A 10 65.74 -15.96 27.54
CA THR A 10 64.84 -14.79 27.52
C THR A 10 63.81 -14.83 26.37
N SER A 11 63.90 -15.83 25.48
CA SER A 11 63.08 -15.89 24.25
C SER A 11 61.57 -16.05 24.47
N TRP A 12 61.13 -16.50 25.65
CA TRP A 12 59.71 -16.68 25.96
C TRP A 12 59.03 -15.38 26.40
N TRP A 13 59.78 -14.48 27.05
CA TRP A 13 59.31 -13.15 27.42
C TRP A 13 59.10 -12.27 26.20
N ASP A 14 60.02 -12.32 25.23
CA ASP A 14 59.88 -11.58 23.98
C ASP A 14 58.68 -12.05 23.15
N LYS A 15 58.38 -13.35 23.16
CA LYS A 15 57.17 -13.90 22.52
C LYS A 15 55.89 -13.45 23.21
N LEU A 16 55.90 -13.30 24.54
CA LEU A 16 54.75 -12.81 25.31
C LEU A 16 54.49 -11.33 25.03
N ILE A 17 55.53 -10.49 25.01
CA ILE A 17 55.42 -9.06 24.74
C ILE A 17 55.03 -8.82 23.27
N ALA A 18 55.61 -9.57 22.33
CA ALA A 18 55.21 -9.53 20.92
C ALA A 18 53.75 -9.96 20.71
N GLY A 19 53.26 -10.92 21.49
CA GLY A 19 51.86 -11.37 21.46
C GLY A 19 50.86 -10.38 22.06
N LEU A 20 51.28 -9.50 22.97
CA LEU A 20 50.44 -8.46 23.58
C LEU A 20 50.30 -7.22 22.69
N ALA A 21 51.30 -6.93 21.85
CA ALA A 21 51.32 -5.74 21.00
C ALA A 21 50.34 -5.77 19.80
N GLN A 22 49.67 -6.90 19.52
CA GLN A 22 48.86 -7.08 18.31
C GLN A 22 47.39 -7.49 18.51
N LYS A 23 46.79 -7.27 19.68
CA LYS A 23 45.33 -7.37 19.82
C LYS A 23 44.70 -5.99 19.79
N GLN A 24 44.58 -5.42 18.58
CA GLN A 24 43.56 -4.39 18.34
C GLN A 24 42.21 -5.02 18.67
N VAL A 25 41.60 -4.58 19.77
CA VAL A 25 40.24 -4.94 20.12
C VAL A 25 39.37 -4.39 18.99
N PRO A 26 38.55 -5.22 18.30
CA PRO A 26 37.66 -4.72 17.27
C PRO A 26 36.77 -3.62 17.88
N PRO A 27 36.51 -2.53 17.14
CA PRO A 27 35.65 -1.46 17.63
C PRO A 27 34.30 -2.07 18.03
N PRO A 28 33.67 -1.58 19.13
CA PRO A 28 32.37 -2.07 19.54
C PRO A 28 31.39 -1.96 18.37
N PRO A 29 30.51 -2.96 18.18
CA PRO A 29 29.52 -2.90 17.13
C PRO A 29 28.70 -1.61 17.26
N PRO A 30 28.33 -0.98 16.13
CA PRO A 30 27.53 0.23 16.17
C PRO A 30 26.25 -0.02 16.96
N PRO A 31 25.79 0.95 17.76
CA PRO A 31 24.55 0.81 18.51
C PRO A 31 23.41 0.49 17.53
N GLN A 32 22.56 -0.46 17.90
CA GLN A 32 21.37 -0.75 17.12
C GLN A 32 20.50 0.52 17.06
N PRO A 33 19.94 0.86 15.88
CA PRO A 33 19.01 1.97 15.79
C PRO A 33 17.79 1.70 16.68
N PRO A 34 17.18 2.76 17.25
CA PRO A 34 15.98 2.60 18.06
C PRO A 34 14.86 1.96 17.24
N PRO A 35 13.96 1.19 17.88
CA PRO A 35 12.81 0.64 17.20
C PRO A 35 11.93 1.77 16.65
N VAL A 36 11.50 1.63 15.40
CA VAL A 36 10.59 2.60 14.78
C VAL A 36 9.22 2.50 15.45
N ASN A 37 8.68 3.63 15.90
CA ASN A 37 7.29 3.68 16.33
C ASN A 37 6.39 3.61 15.10
N GLN A 38 5.88 2.41 14.81
CA GLN A 38 5.07 2.13 13.62
C GLN A 38 3.89 3.09 13.53
N SER A 39 3.09 3.25 14.58
CA SER A 39 1.91 4.13 14.55
C SER A 39 2.25 5.60 14.30
N ALA A 40 3.38 6.09 14.78
CA ALA A 40 3.84 7.44 14.49
C ALA A 40 4.27 7.59 13.02
N TRP A 41 4.94 6.58 12.48
CA TRP A 41 5.33 6.53 11.07
C TRP A 41 4.10 6.51 10.16
N GLU A 42 3.11 5.66 10.44
CA GLU A 42 1.88 5.55 9.64
C GLU A 42 1.12 6.87 9.57
N LYS A 43 0.93 7.53 10.74
CA LYS A 43 0.33 8.86 10.81
C LYS A 43 1.12 9.90 10.03
N SER A 44 2.45 9.81 10.03
CA SER A 44 3.29 10.71 9.25
C SER A 44 3.08 10.52 7.74
N VAL A 45 2.94 9.28 7.28
CA VAL A 45 2.69 8.99 5.85
C VAL A 45 1.28 9.46 5.46
N GLU A 46 0.27 9.27 6.31
CA GLU A 46 -1.10 9.73 6.06
C GLU A 46 -1.19 11.25 5.84
N GLN A 47 -0.31 12.03 6.47
CA GLN A 47 -0.23 13.48 6.27
C GLN A 47 0.60 13.91 5.06
N ALA A 48 1.24 12.98 4.34
CA ALA A 48 2.03 13.30 3.17
C ALA A 48 1.13 13.85 2.05
N ARG A 49 1.53 14.97 1.46
CA ARG A 49 0.81 15.58 0.33
C ARG A 49 1.08 14.77 -0.94
N ILE A 50 0.03 14.41 -1.66
CA ILE A 50 0.12 13.77 -2.97
C ILE A 50 0.14 14.85 -4.06
N SER A 51 -0.85 15.72 -4.07
CA SER A 51 -0.98 16.83 -5.02
C SER A 51 -1.88 17.93 -4.45
N ASP A 52 -1.96 19.06 -5.15
CA ASP A 52 -2.83 20.16 -4.75
C ASP A 52 -4.33 19.81 -4.86
N SER A 53 -4.70 18.93 -5.81
CA SER A 53 -6.09 18.54 -6.08
C SER A 53 -6.55 17.28 -5.37
N LEU A 54 -5.64 16.36 -5.04
CA LEU A 54 -5.95 15.15 -4.27
C LEU A 54 -5.77 15.35 -2.77
N GLY A 55 -4.91 16.29 -2.35
CA GLY A 55 -4.63 16.55 -0.95
C GLY A 55 -3.59 15.59 -0.40
N THR A 56 -3.94 14.89 0.67
CA THR A 56 -3.05 13.99 1.43
C THR A 56 -3.31 12.51 1.15
N VAL A 57 -2.43 11.65 1.65
CA VAL A 57 -2.65 10.18 1.67
C VAL A 57 -3.90 9.82 2.49
N HIS A 58 -4.18 10.56 3.56
CA HIS A 58 -5.44 10.42 4.31
C HIS A 58 -6.66 10.69 3.44
N ASP A 59 -6.65 11.78 2.67
CA ASP A 59 -7.74 12.12 1.75
C ASP A 59 -7.95 11.05 0.69
N LEU A 60 -6.87 10.50 0.13
CA LEU A 60 -6.93 9.35 -0.78
C LEU A 60 -7.61 8.15 -0.10
N GLY A 61 -7.22 7.83 1.13
CA GLY A 61 -7.83 6.75 1.91
C GLY A 61 -9.32 6.96 2.17
N LEU A 62 -9.74 8.20 2.43
CA LEU A 62 -11.16 8.55 2.57
C LEU A 62 -11.95 8.40 1.26
N ILE A 63 -11.35 8.73 0.12
CA ILE A 63 -11.97 8.50 -1.19
C ILE A 63 -12.18 7.00 -1.40
N VAL A 64 -11.13 6.19 -1.20
CA VAL A 64 -11.20 4.72 -1.34
C VAL A 64 -12.21 4.12 -0.36
N PHE A 65 -12.25 4.61 0.88
CA PHE A 65 -13.26 4.21 1.85
C PHE A 65 -14.67 4.50 1.33
N ASN A 66 -14.95 5.72 0.88
CA ASN A 66 -16.30 6.10 0.43
C ASN A 66 -16.74 5.33 -0.82
N GLU A 67 -15.80 4.97 -1.69
CA GLU A 67 -16.05 4.11 -2.87
C GLU A 67 -16.28 2.64 -2.50
N SER A 68 -15.69 2.16 -1.38
CA SER A 68 -15.56 0.72 -1.12
C SER A 68 -16.02 0.23 0.25
N GLN A 69 -16.60 1.09 1.09
CA GLN A 69 -16.99 0.74 2.48
C GLN A 69 -18.04 -0.36 2.58
N SER A 70 -18.84 -0.58 1.52
CA SER A 70 -19.84 -1.65 1.49
C SER A 70 -19.28 -3.02 1.15
N TYR A 71 -18.00 -3.12 0.77
CA TYR A 71 -17.37 -4.38 0.37
C TYR A 71 -16.61 -5.05 1.50
N SER A 72 -16.73 -6.38 1.53
CA SER A 72 -15.95 -7.25 2.41
C SER A 72 -15.53 -8.53 1.69
N ASP A 73 -14.49 -9.17 2.21
CA ASP A 73 -13.94 -10.40 1.67
C ASP A 73 -14.96 -11.54 1.61
N ARG A 74 -14.70 -12.45 0.67
CA ARG A 74 -15.35 -13.75 0.58
C ARG A 74 -14.31 -14.87 0.53
N PRO A 75 -14.66 -16.09 0.95
CA PRO A 75 -13.77 -17.24 0.82
C PRO A 75 -13.40 -17.58 -0.63
N ASP A 76 -14.23 -17.19 -1.59
CA ASP A 76 -14.05 -17.42 -3.03
C ASP A 76 -13.49 -16.20 -3.78
N SER A 77 -13.08 -15.14 -3.07
CA SER A 77 -12.39 -13.99 -3.67
C SER A 77 -11.05 -14.42 -4.27
N ASN A 78 -10.73 -13.94 -5.48
CA ASN A 78 -9.42 -14.21 -6.09
C ASN A 78 -8.25 -13.49 -5.39
N GLU A 79 -8.54 -12.44 -4.62
CA GLU A 79 -7.60 -11.69 -3.80
C GLU A 79 -8.33 -10.94 -2.67
N PRO A 80 -7.65 -10.54 -1.59
CA PRO A 80 -8.24 -9.77 -0.50
C PRO A 80 -8.75 -8.39 -0.94
N ILE A 81 -9.78 -7.87 -0.25
CA ILE A 81 -10.36 -6.55 -0.51
C ILE A 81 -9.35 -5.42 -0.30
N ASP A 82 -8.37 -5.60 0.60
CA ASP A 82 -7.26 -4.67 0.79
C ASP A 82 -6.49 -4.43 -0.52
N THR A 83 -6.21 -5.50 -1.28
CA THR A 83 -5.51 -5.41 -2.57
C THR A 83 -6.36 -4.70 -3.64
N ALA A 84 -7.67 -4.93 -3.64
CA ALA A 84 -8.58 -4.20 -4.52
C ALA A 84 -8.67 -2.71 -4.17
N ARG A 85 -8.63 -2.37 -2.88
CA ARG A 85 -8.57 -0.98 -2.39
C ARG A 85 -7.27 -0.30 -2.78
N GLU A 86 -6.14 -0.99 -2.75
CA GLU A 86 -4.84 -0.46 -3.22
C GLU A 86 -4.90 -0.15 -4.73
N LYS A 87 -5.45 -1.06 -5.54
CA LYS A 87 -5.69 -0.83 -6.98
C LYS A 87 -6.60 0.39 -7.20
N MET A 88 -7.66 0.53 -6.41
CA MET A 88 -8.54 1.69 -6.47
C MET A 88 -7.78 2.98 -6.11
N ALA A 89 -6.93 2.94 -5.09
CA ALA A 89 -6.09 4.07 -4.68
C ALA A 89 -5.15 4.51 -5.81
N HIS A 90 -4.44 3.58 -6.44
CA HIS A 90 -3.64 3.88 -7.64
C HIS A 90 -4.49 4.49 -8.76
N SER A 91 -5.69 3.97 -9.01
CA SER A 91 -6.56 4.52 -10.05
C SER A 91 -6.99 5.97 -9.78
N VAL A 92 -7.25 6.31 -8.52
CA VAL A 92 -7.54 7.69 -8.10
C VAL A 92 -6.32 8.60 -8.29
N MET A 93 -5.12 8.13 -7.92
CA MET A 93 -3.87 8.86 -8.13
C MET A 93 -3.58 9.10 -9.62
N ASN A 94 -3.77 8.09 -10.47
CA ASN A 94 -3.60 8.20 -11.91
C ASN A 94 -4.59 9.19 -12.53
N ALA A 95 -5.85 9.16 -12.08
CA ALA A 95 -6.87 10.11 -12.52
C ALA A 95 -6.54 11.54 -12.09
N ASP A 96 -5.98 11.72 -10.89
CA ASP A 96 -5.50 13.02 -10.42
C ASP A 96 -4.28 13.50 -11.21
N GLN A 97 -3.30 12.64 -11.46
CA GLN A 97 -2.14 12.99 -12.31
C GLN A 97 -2.58 13.43 -13.71
N LYS A 98 -3.64 12.82 -14.25
CA LYS A 98 -4.15 13.12 -15.59
C LYS A 98 -5.00 14.39 -15.65
N TRP A 99 -5.89 14.61 -14.69
CA TRP A 99 -6.91 15.66 -14.75
C TRP A 99 -6.83 16.71 -13.63
N GLY A 100 -5.99 16.51 -12.62
CA GLY A 100 -5.84 17.37 -11.46
C GLY A 100 -7.19 17.68 -10.81
N ALA A 101 -7.49 18.97 -10.66
CA ALA A 101 -8.75 19.46 -10.10
C ALA A 101 -10.01 18.96 -10.84
N GLU A 102 -9.92 18.60 -12.12
CA GLU A 102 -11.04 18.08 -12.90
C GLU A 102 -11.23 16.55 -12.71
N ARG A 103 -10.45 15.88 -11.85
CA ARG A 103 -10.56 14.44 -11.56
C ARG A 103 -11.99 14.04 -11.22
N MET A 104 -12.64 14.74 -10.29
CA MET A 104 -14.00 14.41 -9.86
C MET A 104 -15.00 14.48 -11.02
N ARG A 105 -14.84 15.44 -11.93
CA ARG A 105 -15.72 15.59 -13.09
C ARG A 105 -15.52 14.46 -14.10
N ASN A 106 -14.26 14.09 -14.35
CA ASN A 106 -13.92 13.09 -15.36
C ASN A 106 -14.06 11.66 -14.84
N ALA A 107 -13.38 11.33 -13.73
CA ALA A 107 -13.33 10.00 -13.13
C ALA A 107 -14.51 9.68 -12.21
N LYS A 108 -15.26 10.69 -11.75
CA LYS A 108 -16.41 10.54 -10.82
C LYS A 108 -16.04 9.89 -9.49
N THR A 109 -14.81 10.13 -9.03
CA THR A 109 -14.36 9.68 -7.70
C THR A 109 -15.15 10.34 -6.57
N ALA A 110 -15.31 9.61 -5.47
CA ALA A 110 -15.94 10.10 -4.25
C ALA A 110 -15.16 11.28 -3.65
N LEU A 111 -15.84 11.98 -2.73
CA LEU A 111 -15.22 13.02 -1.92
C LEU A 111 -14.47 12.39 -0.72
N PRO A 112 -13.38 13.01 -0.23
CA PRO A 112 -12.66 12.58 0.97
C PRO A 112 -13.44 12.97 2.24
N ILE A 113 -14.62 12.39 2.44
CA ILE A 113 -15.46 12.67 3.60
C ILE A 113 -15.16 11.68 4.71
N GLU A 114 -14.78 12.21 5.87
CA GLU A 114 -14.56 11.44 7.09
C GLU A 114 -15.89 10.83 7.58
N PRO A 115 -15.96 9.52 7.86
CA PRO A 115 -17.13 8.93 8.48
C PRO A 115 -17.36 9.54 9.88
N PRO A 116 -18.63 9.75 10.30
CA PRO A 116 -18.90 10.27 11.63
C PRO A 116 -18.44 9.26 12.68
N ALA A 117 -18.02 9.73 13.87
CA ALA A 117 -17.52 8.88 14.95
C ALA A 117 -18.50 7.75 15.34
N LYS A 118 -19.81 7.99 15.23
CA LYS A 118 -20.85 6.97 15.44
C LYS A 118 -20.76 5.83 14.43
N ALA A 119 -20.48 6.11 13.15
CA ALA A 119 -20.31 5.06 12.14
C ALA A 119 -19.06 4.22 12.41
N LEU A 120 -17.96 4.85 12.85
CA LEU A 120 -16.72 4.16 13.22
C LEU A 120 -16.81 3.31 14.50
N SER A 121 -17.95 3.33 15.20
CA SER A 121 -18.23 2.38 16.29
C SER A 121 -18.68 1.01 15.78
N ASP A 122 -19.14 0.94 14.52
CA ASP A 122 -19.42 -0.33 13.84
C ASP A 122 -18.08 -0.98 13.42
N PRO A 123 -17.78 -2.22 13.87
CA PRO A 123 -16.54 -2.91 13.55
C PRO A 123 -16.30 -3.10 12.05
N THR A 124 -17.37 -3.31 11.26
CA THR A 124 -17.27 -3.49 9.80
C THR A 124 -16.91 -2.17 9.13
N VAL A 125 -17.53 -1.07 9.54
CA VAL A 125 -17.19 0.27 9.03
C VAL A 125 -15.77 0.65 9.42
N ARG A 126 -15.37 0.40 10.68
CA ARG A 126 -14.00 0.62 11.16
C ARG A 126 -12.99 -0.18 10.35
N ALA A 127 -13.24 -1.47 10.12
CA ALA A 127 -12.33 -2.31 9.34
C ALA A 127 -12.18 -1.82 7.90
N ALA A 128 -13.28 -1.40 7.25
CA ALA A 128 -13.22 -0.83 5.91
C ALA A 128 -12.44 0.49 5.87
N TYR A 129 -12.61 1.33 6.88
CA TYR A 129 -11.88 2.60 7.04
C TYR A 129 -10.38 2.36 7.21
N ASP A 130 -9.99 1.53 8.18
CA ASP A 130 -8.58 1.24 8.47
C ASP A 130 -7.89 0.57 7.26
N SER A 131 -8.57 -0.38 6.60
CA SER A 131 -8.10 -1.03 5.36
C SER A 131 -7.91 -0.04 4.22
N SER A 132 -8.81 0.95 4.08
CA SER A 132 -8.72 1.95 3.02
C SER A 132 -7.58 2.96 3.25
N LEU A 133 -7.37 3.38 4.51
CA LEU A 133 -6.21 4.21 4.88
C LEU A 133 -4.90 3.46 4.64
N LYS A 134 -4.84 2.18 5.01
CA LYS A 134 -3.68 1.32 4.73
C LYS A 134 -3.43 1.19 3.22
N ALA A 135 -4.45 0.89 2.44
CA ALA A 135 -4.35 0.77 0.98
C ALA A 135 -3.85 2.06 0.31
N ALA A 136 -4.29 3.23 0.78
CA ALA A 136 -3.80 4.51 0.29
C ALA A 136 -2.32 4.74 0.63
N ARG A 137 -1.89 4.37 1.85
CA ARG A 137 -0.47 4.40 2.25
C ARG A 137 0.37 3.48 1.38
N GLU A 138 -0.08 2.25 1.16
CA GLU A 138 0.62 1.27 0.33
C GLU A 138 0.73 1.78 -1.10
N ALA A 139 -0.35 2.24 -1.72
CA ALA A 139 -0.32 2.79 -3.07
C ALA A 139 0.59 4.04 -3.21
N TYR A 140 0.63 4.91 -2.20
CA TYR A 140 1.50 6.09 -2.20
C TYR A 140 2.99 5.72 -2.10
N LEU A 141 3.32 4.73 -1.28
CA LEU A 141 4.70 4.30 -1.06
C LEU A 141 5.20 3.31 -2.13
N ASN A 142 4.29 2.60 -2.79
CA ASN A 142 4.59 1.59 -3.78
C ASN A 142 4.86 2.24 -5.14
N GLY A 143 6.10 2.10 -5.63
CA GLY A 143 6.49 2.59 -6.95
C GLY A 143 5.91 1.77 -8.12
N ASN A 144 5.25 0.65 -7.85
CA ASN A 144 4.65 -0.20 -8.86
C ASN A 144 3.13 -0.08 -8.85
N ASP A 145 2.56 0.49 -9.91
CA ASP A 145 1.11 0.59 -10.10
C ASP A 145 0.53 -0.69 -10.73
N PRO A 146 -0.21 -1.54 -9.97
CA PRO A 146 -0.81 -2.77 -10.49
C PRO A 146 -1.96 -2.51 -11.48
N THR A 147 -2.44 -1.27 -11.59
CA THR A 147 -3.47 -0.86 -12.54
C THR A 147 -2.91 -0.38 -13.86
N ASN A 148 -1.58 -0.39 -14.02
CA ASN A 148 -0.87 0.05 -15.21
C ASN A 148 -1.23 1.46 -15.70
N GLY A 149 -1.77 2.36 -14.88
CA GLY A 149 -2.23 3.69 -15.30
C GLY A 149 -3.74 3.82 -15.51
N ALA A 150 -4.54 2.84 -15.11
CA ALA A 150 -6.00 2.94 -15.18
C ALA A 150 -6.53 4.11 -14.36
N VAL A 151 -7.49 4.88 -14.88
CA VAL A 151 -7.98 6.13 -14.27
C VAL A 151 -9.45 6.06 -13.82
N PHE A 152 -10.09 4.92 -14.02
CA PHE A 152 -11.45 4.69 -13.59
C PHE A 152 -11.57 3.39 -12.80
N SER A 153 -12.55 3.37 -11.89
CA SER A 153 -13.00 2.16 -11.19
C SER A 153 -14.46 1.88 -11.52
N ILE A 154 -14.83 0.60 -11.55
CA ILE A 154 -16.21 0.16 -11.76
C ILE A 154 -16.53 -1.06 -10.91
N GLN A 155 -17.74 -1.06 -10.37
CA GLN A 155 -18.35 -2.23 -9.76
C GLN A 155 -19.12 -3.03 -10.82
N GLN A 156 -18.86 -4.33 -10.90
CA GLN A 156 -19.62 -5.24 -11.77
C GLN A 156 -20.36 -6.32 -10.97
N PRO A 157 -21.60 -6.69 -11.38
CA PRO A 157 -22.36 -7.76 -10.74
C PRO A 157 -22.03 -9.16 -11.26
N THR A 158 -21.17 -9.27 -12.28
CA THR A 158 -20.81 -10.52 -12.96
C THR A 158 -19.30 -10.69 -13.01
N PRO A 159 -18.79 -11.94 -13.10
CA PRO A 159 -17.36 -12.22 -13.27
C PRO A 159 -16.84 -11.89 -14.67
N ASP A 160 -17.54 -11.06 -15.44
CA ASP A 160 -17.17 -10.76 -16.81
C ASP A 160 -15.86 -9.97 -16.84
N ARG A 161 -14.95 -10.40 -17.72
CA ARG A 161 -13.65 -9.75 -17.95
C ARG A 161 -13.58 -9.08 -19.31
N SER A 162 -14.70 -9.03 -20.03
CA SER A 162 -14.80 -8.32 -21.29
C SER A 162 -14.55 -6.82 -21.09
N ASN A 163 -14.15 -6.17 -22.17
CA ASN A 163 -13.93 -4.73 -22.17
C ASN A 163 -15.20 -4.00 -21.70
N TYR A 164 -15.02 -2.93 -20.94
CA TYR A 164 -16.14 -2.14 -20.47
C TYR A 164 -16.79 -1.37 -21.63
N VAL A 165 -18.05 -1.69 -21.94
CA VAL A 165 -18.82 -1.05 -23.01
C VAL A 165 -19.76 0.00 -22.43
N PHE A 166 -19.55 1.26 -22.79
CA PHE A 166 -20.49 2.33 -22.46
C PHE A 166 -21.78 2.19 -23.31
N GLN A 167 -22.95 2.54 -22.75
CA GLN A 167 -24.25 2.53 -23.47
C GLN A 167 -24.29 3.32 -24.79
N LYS A 168 -23.27 4.16 -25.08
CA LYS A 168 -23.07 4.89 -26.34
C LYS A 168 -21.58 4.91 -26.74
N GLY A 169 -20.82 3.90 -26.34
CA GLY A 169 -19.38 3.78 -26.55
C GLY A 169 -19.01 3.09 -27.87
N ARG A 170 -17.71 2.88 -28.06
CA ARG A 170 -17.22 2.01 -29.14
C ARG A 170 -17.68 0.57 -28.87
N PRO A 171 -18.06 -0.21 -29.90
CA PRO A 171 -18.48 -1.61 -29.73
C PRO A 171 -17.42 -2.47 -29.05
N GLN A 172 -16.14 -2.15 -29.23
CA GLN A 172 -15.01 -2.87 -28.66
C GLN A 172 -14.83 -2.62 -27.14
N GLY A 173 -15.50 -1.61 -26.57
CA GLY A 173 -15.32 -1.21 -25.17
C GLY A 173 -13.92 -0.68 -24.85
N VAL A 174 -13.65 -0.47 -23.55
CA VAL A 174 -12.33 -0.11 -23.03
C VAL A 174 -11.76 -1.28 -22.22
N PRO A 175 -10.49 -1.67 -22.42
CA PRO A 175 -9.90 -2.77 -21.67
C PRO A 175 -9.96 -2.56 -20.15
N LEU A 176 -10.39 -3.61 -19.45
CA LEU A 176 -10.19 -3.69 -18.01
C LEU A 176 -8.68 -3.86 -17.74
N SER A 177 -8.17 -3.12 -16.78
CA SER A 177 -6.79 -3.26 -16.32
C SER A 177 -6.68 -4.23 -15.15
N THR A 178 -7.67 -4.21 -14.24
CA THR A 178 -7.73 -5.12 -13.09
C THR A 178 -9.10 -5.77 -12.96
N HIS A 179 -9.14 -6.89 -12.26
CA HIS A 179 -10.37 -7.63 -11.97
C HIS A 179 -10.27 -8.32 -10.61
N SER A 180 -10.98 -7.79 -9.62
CA SER A 180 -10.82 -8.14 -8.20
C SER A 180 -12.16 -8.61 -7.63
N GLY A 181 -12.19 -9.72 -6.93
CA GLY A 181 -13.39 -10.29 -6.31
C GLY A 181 -13.67 -11.74 -6.73
N PRO A 182 -14.87 -12.26 -6.46
CA PRO A 182 -16.03 -11.54 -5.93
C PRO A 182 -15.87 -11.05 -4.49
N TYR A 183 -16.59 -10.00 -4.12
CA TYR A 183 -16.72 -9.48 -2.76
C TYR A 183 -18.19 -9.46 -2.32
N ASN A 184 -18.42 -9.55 -1.01
CA ASN A 184 -19.73 -9.29 -0.43
C ASN A 184 -20.01 -7.80 -0.52
N ASN A 185 -21.21 -7.41 -0.96
CA ASN A 185 -21.62 -6.01 -1.03
C ASN A 185 -22.91 -5.79 -0.25
N THR A 186 -22.86 -4.97 0.80
CA THR A 186 -24.01 -4.67 1.66
C THR A 186 -24.91 -3.56 1.11
N TYR A 187 -24.49 -2.85 0.05
CA TYR A 187 -25.22 -1.72 -0.51
C TYR A 187 -25.89 -2.05 -1.85
N THR A 188 -27.21 -1.83 -1.94
CA THR A 188 -28.05 -2.26 -3.08
C THR A 188 -28.41 -1.13 -4.05
N LYS A 189 -27.54 -0.11 -4.20
CA LYS A 189 -27.86 0.99 -5.11
C LYS A 189 -27.51 0.62 -6.55
N GLY A 190 -28.53 0.42 -7.39
CA GLY A 190 -28.38 0.16 -8.82
C GLY A 190 -28.67 -1.30 -9.21
N GLN A 191 -28.02 -1.79 -10.27
CA GLN A 191 -28.20 -3.14 -10.81
C GLN A 191 -27.29 -4.20 -10.18
N VAL A 192 -26.55 -3.87 -9.10
CA VAL A 192 -25.66 -4.84 -8.46
C VAL A 192 -26.39 -5.56 -7.33
N PRO A 193 -26.56 -6.89 -7.40
CA PRO A 193 -27.19 -7.67 -6.34
C PRO A 193 -26.47 -7.48 -5.00
N SER A 194 -27.22 -7.53 -3.90
CA SER A 194 -26.77 -7.34 -2.51
C SER A 194 -25.89 -8.46 -1.96
N SER A 195 -25.07 -9.10 -2.80
CA SER A 195 -24.37 -10.33 -2.42
C SER A 195 -23.01 -10.51 -3.08
N THR A 196 -22.83 -10.02 -4.31
CA THR A 196 -21.65 -10.35 -5.10
C THR A 196 -21.29 -9.19 -6.02
N ALA A 197 -20.05 -8.71 -5.91
CA ALA A 197 -19.52 -7.67 -6.78
C ALA A 197 -18.05 -7.90 -7.11
N TRP A 198 -17.63 -7.45 -8.29
CA TRP A 198 -16.24 -7.35 -8.70
C TRP A 198 -15.85 -5.87 -8.77
N LEU A 199 -14.64 -5.56 -8.33
CA LEU A 199 -14.04 -4.24 -8.40
C LEU A 199 -12.95 -4.26 -9.48
N ASN A 200 -13.22 -3.54 -10.55
CA ASN A 200 -12.34 -3.48 -11.72
C ASN A 200 -11.85 -2.06 -11.92
N THR A 201 -10.62 -1.90 -12.40
CA THR A 201 -10.11 -0.63 -12.92
C THR A 201 -9.99 -0.68 -14.43
N TYR A 202 -10.12 0.45 -15.11
CA TYR A 202 -10.01 0.53 -16.57
C TYR A 202 -9.46 1.88 -17.03
N TRP A 203 -8.96 1.88 -18.27
CA TRP A 203 -8.33 3.03 -18.91
C TRP A 203 -9.33 4.09 -19.35
N ASP A 204 -8.85 5.26 -19.79
CA ASP A 204 -9.65 6.12 -20.65
C ASP A 204 -9.58 5.67 -22.12
N LYS A 205 -10.50 6.20 -22.93
CA LYS A 205 -10.80 5.75 -24.30
C LYS A 205 -9.69 5.98 -25.31
#